data_AF-A0A0F5Q368-F1
#
_entry.id   AF-A0A0F5Q368-F1
#
_cell.length_a   1.000
_cell.length_b   1.000
_cell.length_c   1.000
_cell.angle_alpha   90.00
_cell.angle_beta   90.00
_cell.angle_gamma   90.00
#
_symmetry.space_group_name_H-M   'P 1'
#
loop_
_entity.id
_entity.type
_entity.pdbx_description
1 polymer ?
#
loop_
_entity_poly.entity_id
_entity_poly.type
_entity_poly.pdbx_seq_one_letter_code
_entity_poly.pdbx_strand_id
1 'polypeptide(L)' 'MKPTRRTGSALDNAEAAFKAVTSKPVAAAPKVTAPPEGKEMVSLRLDRAVLEHFQEDGPGWQDRINAALRLAAGLE' A
#
# COMPACT_ATOMS: atom_id res chain seq x y z
N MET A 1 -19.09 -20.17 -59.83
CA MET A 1 -19.86 -19.52 -58.75
C MET A 1 -20.25 -20.60 -57.74
N LYS A 2 -19.99 -20.59 -56.43
CA LYS A 2 -19.46 -19.65 -55.41
C LYS A 2 -18.69 -20.53 -54.39
N PRO A 3 -17.58 -20.09 -53.77
CA PRO A 3 -16.97 -20.87 -52.69
C PRO A 3 -17.82 -20.82 -51.42
N THR A 4 -18.08 -21.99 -50.85
CA THR A 4 -18.84 -22.22 -49.60
C THR A 4 -18.28 -21.41 -48.44
N ARG A 5 -19.14 -20.58 -47.81
CA ARG A 5 -18.79 -19.77 -46.64
C ARG A 5 -18.43 -20.70 -45.48
N ARG A 6 -17.20 -20.60 -44.97
CA ARG A 6 -16.74 -21.31 -43.77
C ARG A 6 -17.57 -20.85 -42.58
N THR A 7 -18.45 -21.74 -42.12
CA THR A 7 -19.20 -21.67 -40.87
C THR A 7 -18.24 -21.70 -39.67
N GLY A 8 -18.34 -20.71 -38.78
CA GLY A 8 -17.69 -20.67 -37.47
C GLY A 8 -16.23 -20.19 -37.52
N SER A 9 -16.02 -18.89 -37.27
CA SER A 9 -14.80 -18.22 -37.71
C SER A 9 -13.60 -18.44 -36.77
N ALA A 10 -12.42 -18.59 -37.36
CA ALA A 10 -11.14 -18.50 -36.65
C ALA A 10 -10.93 -17.12 -36.01
N LEU A 11 -11.63 -16.10 -36.51
CA LEU A 11 -11.66 -14.75 -35.97
C LEU A 11 -12.34 -14.70 -34.60
N ASP A 12 -13.48 -15.37 -34.41
CA ASP A 12 -14.19 -15.42 -33.13
C ASP A 12 -13.31 -16.04 -32.03
N ASN A 13 -12.60 -17.12 -32.36
CA ASN A 13 -11.68 -17.77 -31.43
C ASN A 13 -10.46 -16.90 -31.09
N ALA A 14 -9.93 -16.17 -32.08
CA ALA A 14 -8.82 -15.24 -31.86
C ALA A 14 -9.24 -14.06 -30.98
N GLU A 15 -10.45 -13.54 -31.16
CA GLU A 15 -10.98 -12.43 -30.39
C GLU A 15 -11.26 -12.83 -28.92
N ALA A 16 -11.76 -14.05 -28.70
CA ALA A 16 -11.94 -14.61 -27.35
C ALA A 16 -10.59 -14.78 -26.61
N ALA A 17 -9.57 -15.31 -27.30
CA ALA A 17 -8.23 -15.48 -26.72
C ALA A 17 -7.58 -14.12 -26.38
N PHE A 18 -7.77 -13.11 -27.25
CA PHE A 18 -7.25 -11.77 -27.01
C PHE A 18 -7.95 -11.09 -25.82
N LYS A 19 -9.28 -11.19 -25.72
CA LYS A 19 -10.04 -10.65 -24.57
C LYS A 19 -9.64 -11.28 -23.23
N ALA A 20 -9.38 -12.59 -23.20
CA ALA A 20 -8.96 -13.27 -21.98
C ALA A 20 -7.57 -12.83 -21.49
N VAL A 21 -6.64 -12.55 -22.40
CA VAL A 21 -5.28 -12.09 -22.07
C VAL A 21 -5.23 -10.62 -21.71
N THR A 22 -6.03 -9.77 -22.38
CA THR A 22 -6.01 -8.31 -22.14
C THR A 22 -6.85 -7.89 -20.93
N SER A 23 -7.82 -8.70 -20.51
CA SER A 23 -8.62 -8.44 -19.30
C SER A 23 -7.84 -8.78 -18.03
N LYS A 24 -6.86 -7.96 -17.70
CA LYS A 24 -6.25 -7.90 -16.36
C LYS A 24 -7.36 -7.49 -15.39
N PRO A 25 -7.72 -8.29 -14.37
CA PRO A 25 -8.68 -7.86 -13.37
C PRO A 25 -8.14 -6.57 -12.73
N VAL A 26 -8.87 -5.48 -12.88
CA VAL A 26 -8.63 -4.25 -12.14
C VAL A 26 -8.59 -4.62 -10.67
N ALA A 27 -7.45 -4.33 -10.05
CA ALA A 27 -7.23 -4.51 -8.63
C ALA A 27 -8.42 -3.94 -7.87
N ALA A 28 -8.94 -4.76 -6.95
CA ALA A 28 -9.98 -4.37 -6.02
C ALA A 28 -9.70 -2.98 -5.44
N ALA A 29 -10.78 -2.21 -5.30
CA ALA A 29 -10.83 -0.86 -4.73
C ALA A 29 -9.83 -0.65 -3.58
N PRO A 30 -9.27 0.57 -3.41
CA PRO A 30 -8.42 0.87 -2.28
C PRO A 30 -9.21 0.53 -1.02
N LYS A 31 -8.82 -0.56 -0.34
CA LYS A 31 -9.23 -0.80 1.02
C LYS A 31 -8.83 0.46 1.75
N VAL A 32 -9.82 1.20 2.26
CA VAL A 32 -9.59 2.15 3.34
C VAL A 32 -8.95 1.31 4.43
N THR A 33 -7.63 1.26 4.43
CA THR A 33 -6.84 0.65 5.48
C THR A 33 -7.18 1.50 6.68
N ALA A 34 -8.00 0.94 7.57
CA ALA A 34 -8.06 1.39 8.94
C ALA A 34 -6.61 1.71 9.37
N PRO A 35 -6.37 2.85 10.07
CA PRO A 35 -5.03 3.18 10.53
C PRO A 35 -4.45 1.92 11.19
N PRO A 36 -3.24 1.49 10.78
CA PRO A 36 -2.66 0.28 11.33
C PRO A 36 -2.71 0.38 12.85
N GLU A 37 -3.31 -0.63 13.48
CA GLU A 37 -3.50 -0.70 14.92
C GLU A 37 -2.11 -0.89 15.57
N GLY A 38 -1.36 0.21 15.73
CA GLY A 38 0.05 0.15 16.09
C GLY A 38 0.82 1.46 15.93
N LYS A 39 2.15 1.39 16.08
CA LYS A 39 3.07 2.52 15.85
C LYS A 39 3.32 2.65 14.36
N GLU A 40 3.03 3.81 13.79
CA GLU A 40 3.32 4.11 12.40
C GLU A 40 4.74 4.67 12.25
N MET A 41 5.51 4.16 11.29
CA MET A 41 6.82 4.70 10.95
C MET A 41 6.63 5.96 10.12
N VAL A 42 6.89 7.12 10.74
CA VAL A 42 6.76 8.43 10.10
C VAL A 42 8.11 9.13 9.99
N SER A 43 8.29 9.87 8.90
CA SER A 43 9.47 10.74 8.72
C SER A 43 9.18 12.11 9.33
N LEU A 44 9.56 12.30 10.61
CA LEU A 44 9.46 13.57 11.33
C LEU A 44 10.85 14.20 11.50
N ARG A 45 10.94 15.53 11.39
CA ARG A 45 12.16 16.27 11.78
C ARG A 45 12.12 16.61 13.26
N LEU A 46 13.17 16.19 13.97
CA LEU A 46 13.40 16.46 15.38
C LEU A 46 14.71 17.24 15.54
N ASP A 47 14.77 18.10 16.54
CA ASP A 47 16.00 18.80 16.89
C ASP A 47 17.10 17.83 17.33
N ARG A 48 18.34 18.17 16.99
CA ARG A 48 19.49 17.33 17.30
C ARG A 48 19.67 17.11 18.80
N ALA A 49 19.51 18.17 19.60
CA ALA A 49 19.63 18.11 21.06
C ALA A 49 18.57 17.17 21.68
N VAL A 50 17.36 17.13 21.11
CA VAL A 50 16.29 16.23 21.56
C VAL A 50 16.65 14.78 21.23
N LEU A 51 17.13 14.51 20.01
CA LEU A 51 17.57 13.16 19.63
C LEU A 51 18.73 12.67 20.50
N GLU A 52 19.73 13.52 20.76
CA GLU A 52 20.87 13.17 21.61
C GLU A 52 20.41 12.84 23.03
N HIS A 53 19.59 13.70 23.64
CA HIS A 53 19.04 13.45 24.97
C HIS A 53 18.34 12.09 25.10
N PHE A 54 17.47 11.73 24.15
CA PHE A 54 16.77 10.44 24.21
C PHE A 54 17.68 9.24 23.89
N GLN A 55 18.66 9.42 22.97
CA GLN A 55 19.60 8.37 22.58
C GLN A 55 20.62 8.03 23.68
N GLU A 56 21.03 9.02 24.48
CA GLU A 56 21.98 8.84 25.60
C GLU A 56 21.48 7.83 26.64
N ASP A 57 20.17 7.81 26.88
CA ASP A 57 19.51 6.87 27.79
C ASP A 57 19.45 5.42 27.24
N GLY A 58 20.05 5.14 26.07
CA GLY A 58 20.24 3.79 25.53
C GLY A 58 19.08 3.21 24.71
N PRO A 59 19.03 1.88 24.53
CA PRO A 59 18.02 1.19 23.73
C PRO A 59 16.59 1.54 24.16
N GLY A 60 15.66 1.66 23.21
CA GLY A 60 14.27 2.04 23.49
C GLY A 60 13.99 3.54 23.53
N TRP A 61 14.95 4.39 23.13
CA TRP A 61 14.77 5.83 23.05
C TRP A 61 13.56 6.29 22.22
N GLN A 62 13.20 5.55 21.17
CA GLN A 62 12.00 5.81 20.35
C GLN A 62 10.69 5.60 21.12
N ASP A 63 10.66 4.67 22.07
CA ASP A 63 9.48 4.45 22.91
C ASP A 63 9.34 5.56 23.95
N ARG A 64 10.45 6.04 24.52
CA ARG A 64 10.47 7.16 25.45
C ARG A 64 10.03 8.47 24.80
N ILE A 65 10.55 8.78 23.60
CA ILE A 65 10.12 9.99 22.89
C ILE A 65 8.63 9.91 22.52
N ASN A 66 8.13 8.72 22.14
CA ASN A 66 6.72 8.52 21.88
C ASN A 66 5.85 8.66 23.14
N ALA A 67 6.32 8.20 24.31
CA ALA A 67 5.66 8.44 25.59
C ALA A 67 5.61 9.93 25.95
N ALA A 68 6.72 10.65 25.79
CA ALA A 68 6.77 12.10 26.01
C ALA A 68 5.80 12.86 25.08
N LEU A 69 5.70 12.45 23.81
CA LEU A 69 4.75 13.03 22.86
C LEU A 69 3.29 12.75 23.25
N ARG A 70 2.99 11.55 23.79
CA ARG A 70 1.65 11.23 24.31
C ARG A 70 1.28 12.09 25.50
N LEU A 71 2.19 12.24 26.46
CA LEU A 71 1.99 13.11 27.61
C LEU A 71 1.76 14.57 27.19
N ALA A 72 2.56 15.09 26.26
CA ALA A 72 2.40 16.44 25.74
C ALA A 72 1.10 16.65 24.97
N ALA A 73 0.60 15.61 24.30
CA ALA A 73 -0.67 15.62 23.58
C ALA A 73 -1.90 15.32 24.47
N GLY A 74 -1.70 14.98 25.75
CA GLY A 74 -2.78 14.58 26.66
C GLY A 74 -3.41 13.23 26.32
N LEU A 75 -2.62 12.33 25.74
CA LEU A 75 -3.02 10.98 25.31
C LEU A 75 -2.60 9.87 26.31
N GLU A 76 -2.28 10.26 27.56
CA GLU A 76 -2.01 9.33 28.68
C GLU A 76 -3.31 8.81 29.31
#